data_AF-A0A7W7QBM0-F1
#
_entry.id   AF-A0A7W7QBM0-F1
#
_cell.length_a   1.000
_cell.length_b   1.000
_cell.length_c   1.000
_cell.angle_alpha   90.00
_cell.angle_beta   90.00
_cell.angle_gamma   90.00
#
_symmetry.space_group_name_H-M   'P 1'
#
loop_
_entity.id
_entity.type
_entity.pdbx_description
1 polymer ?
#
loop_
_entity_poly.entity_id
_entity_poly.type
_entity_poly.pdbx_seq_one_letter_code
_entity_poly.pdbx_strand_id
1 'polypeptide(L)'
;MNSQQRRPLTQLHRFVNVSLTIGLTFAVLVGTHQAAPAATSKPASTPASVTKLAPNDNIQRSTSRSRDVTGDAWPDIVAREPGINSGTLWVYRHTGSFSGTSTFAGRVLVGTGWNGHNWIGVAEVTGDTQDPELTPEAPADLLARRASDGALLVYPHSGTFNGTSTWRSPVLIGQGWNGFSELILADVTADGFDDILAYDGSNLWAYPHSRTFNGVNTFLPRVHVRSGSIGWLLATEWHRDTPDLISNSFATGTMTVARHLRDFDGTNTWAGTSTDVAAGLFTGSFINLLSLSDLNGNGTDDVIVRSKSGTLIAYPFMGVNGLNSFGEPATLGTGWQIMDLVT
;
A
#
# COMPACT_ATOMS: atom_id res chain seq x y z
N MET A 1 11.68 -42.63 -60.68
CA MET A 1 12.97 -42.06 -61.12
C MET A 1 12.69 -41.05 -62.21
N ASN A 2 12.69 -39.75 -61.90
CA ASN A 2 13.16 -38.68 -62.79
C ASN A 2 13.12 -37.34 -62.06
N SER A 3 14.29 -36.71 -62.04
CA SER A 3 14.65 -35.46 -61.40
C SER A 3 14.10 -34.25 -62.14
N GLN A 4 13.44 -33.35 -61.42
CA GLN A 4 13.22 -31.97 -61.84
C GLN A 4 13.67 -31.06 -60.69
N GLN A 5 14.93 -30.61 -60.76
CA GLN A 5 15.46 -29.55 -59.91
C GLN A 5 14.78 -28.22 -60.30
N ARG A 6 14.00 -27.64 -59.38
CA ARG A 6 13.63 -26.21 -59.45
C ARG A 6 14.58 -25.43 -58.55
N ARG A 7 15.31 -24.49 -59.15
CA ARG A 7 16.18 -23.52 -58.47
C ARG A 7 15.34 -22.52 -57.69
N PRO A 8 15.70 -22.14 -56.45
CA PRO A 8 15.09 -20.98 -55.80
C PRO A 8 15.71 -19.67 -56.33
N LEU A 9 14.83 -18.71 -56.63
CA LEU A 9 15.17 -17.32 -56.90
C LEU A 9 15.47 -16.62 -55.57
N THR A 10 16.73 -16.30 -55.30
CA THR A 10 17.12 -15.43 -54.18
C THR A 10 17.14 -13.99 -54.68
N GLN A 11 16.15 -13.21 -54.26
CA GLN A 11 16.05 -11.77 -54.52
C GLN A 11 17.09 -11.05 -53.65
N LEU A 12 18.08 -10.41 -54.28
CA LEU A 12 19.07 -9.57 -53.60
C LEU A 12 18.41 -8.24 -53.19
N HIS A 13 18.09 -8.05 -51.90
CA HIS A 13 17.82 -6.72 -51.36
C HIS A 13 19.15 -6.06 -50.98
N ARG A 14 19.54 -5.03 -51.73
CA ARG A 14 20.61 -4.11 -51.34
C ARG A 14 20.11 -3.26 -50.17
N PHE A 15 20.64 -3.48 -48.99
CA PHE A 15 20.49 -2.55 -47.87
C PHE A 15 21.41 -1.35 -48.11
N VAL A 16 20.82 -0.16 -48.26
CA VAL A 16 21.54 1.11 -48.17
C VAL A 16 21.60 1.47 -46.69
N ASN A 17 22.79 1.40 -46.09
CA ASN A 17 23.02 1.96 -44.76
C ASN A 17 23.03 3.49 -44.87
N VAL A 18 22.01 4.15 -44.34
CA VAL A 18 22.04 5.59 -44.09
C VAL A 18 22.48 5.78 -42.64
N SER A 19 23.76 6.08 -42.43
CA SER A 19 24.26 6.54 -41.13
C SER A 19 23.93 8.02 -40.97
N LEU A 20 23.03 8.35 -40.04
CA LEU A 20 22.76 9.74 -39.64
C LEU A 20 23.71 10.12 -38.50
N THR A 21 24.74 10.90 -38.80
CA THR A 21 25.64 11.48 -37.78
C THR A 21 24.98 12.75 -37.22
N ILE A 22 24.40 12.66 -36.01
CA ILE A 22 23.97 13.85 -35.27
C ILE A 22 25.21 14.39 -34.54
N GLY A 23 25.80 15.47 -35.05
CA GLY A 23 26.84 16.21 -34.36
C GLY A 23 26.25 17.02 -33.21
N LEU A 24 26.44 16.58 -31.96
CA LEU A 24 26.24 17.42 -30.78
C LEU A 24 27.52 18.23 -30.53
N THR A 25 27.46 19.53 -30.83
CA THR A 25 28.46 20.50 -30.38
C THR A 25 28.21 20.84 -28.91
N PHE A 26 29.10 20.40 -28.01
CA PHE A 26 29.16 20.91 -26.64
C PHE A 26 29.87 22.27 -26.63
N ALA A 27 29.14 23.35 -26.36
CA ALA A 27 29.74 24.62 -25.96
C ALA A 27 30.00 24.57 -24.45
N VAL A 28 31.27 24.49 -24.05
CA VAL A 28 31.68 24.67 -22.65
C VAL A 28 31.74 26.17 -22.37
N LEU A 29 30.76 26.68 -21.63
CA LEU A 29 30.82 28.02 -21.07
C LEU A 29 31.64 27.97 -19.78
N VAL A 30 32.91 28.40 -19.82
CA VAL A 30 33.74 28.57 -18.62
C VAL A 30 33.32 29.86 -17.93
N GLY A 31 32.35 29.76 -17.02
CA GLY A 31 32.04 30.82 -16.07
C GLY A 31 33.09 30.84 -14.96
N THR A 32 33.75 31.98 -14.76
CA THR A 32 34.64 32.20 -13.61
C THR A 32 33.80 32.22 -12.33
N HIS A 33 33.82 31.14 -11.56
CA HIS A 33 33.19 31.09 -10.25
C HIS A 33 34.00 31.91 -9.24
N GLN A 34 33.41 33.01 -8.78
CA GLN A 34 33.86 33.72 -7.59
C GLN A 34 33.52 32.85 -6.38
N ALA A 35 34.51 32.60 -5.51
CA ALA A 35 34.36 31.73 -4.35
C ALA A 35 33.25 32.25 -3.40
N ALA A 36 32.28 31.38 -3.10
CA ALA A 36 31.28 31.64 -2.07
C ALA A 36 31.94 31.64 -0.68
N PRO A 37 31.54 32.54 0.24
CA PRO A 37 32.09 32.56 1.59
C PRO A 37 31.73 31.27 2.35
N ALA A 38 32.67 30.82 3.19
CA ALA A 38 32.55 29.60 3.99
C ALA A 38 31.28 29.60 4.84
N ALA A 39 30.44 28.57 4.66
CA ALA A 39 29.28 28.32 5.50
C ALA A 39 29.74 27.93 6.90
N THR A 40 29.36 28.73 7.90
CA THR A 40 29.46 28.35 9.30
C THR A 40 28.50 27.18 9.57
N SER A 41 29.01 26.08 10.11
CA SER A 41 28.22 24.89 10.41
C SER A 41 27.19 25.18 11.51
N LYS A 42 25.91 25.16 11.14
CA LYS A 42 24.80 25.09 12.09
C LYS A 42 24.86 23.71 12.77
N PRO A 43 24.82 23.61 14.12
CA PRO A 43 24.81 22.32 14.78
C PRO A 43 23.57 21.53 14.36
N ALA A 44 23.75 20.21 14.20
CA ALA A 44 22.71 19.28 13.80
C ALA A 44 21.51 19.42 14.75
N SER A 45 20.37 19.86 14.21
CA SER A 45 19.11 19.81 14.94
C SER A 45 18.70 18.35 15.11
N THR A 46 18.38 18.00 16.35
CA THR A 46 17.69 16.77 16.77
C THR A 46 16.61 16.37 15.75
N PRO A 47 16.42 15.06 15.45
CA PRO A 47 15.34 14.63 14.57
C PRO A 47 14.01 15.22 15.04
N ALA A 48 13.28 15.86 14.13
CA ALA A 48 12.00 16.46 14.44
C ALA A 48 11.07 15.38 15.04
N SER A 49 10.57 15.63 16.25
CA SER A 49 9.45 14.90 16.82
C SER A 49 8.33 14.86 15.78
N VAL A 50 7.78 13.67 15.51
CA VAL A 50 6.61 13.49 14.65
C VAL A 50 5.55 14.46 15.14
N THR A 51 5.34 15.52 14.38
CA THR A 51 4.44 16.60 14.77
C THR A 51 3.04 16.02 14.69
N LYS A 52 2.28 16.10 15.79
CA LYS A 52 0.83 15.82 15.80
C LYS A 52 0.22 16.50 14.56
N LEU A 53 -0.28 15.68 13.64
CA LEU A 53 -0.85 16.15 12.38
C LEU A 53 -1.95 17.17 12.71
N ALA A 54 -1.99 18.28 11.97
CA ALA A 54 -3.01 19.29 12.17
C ALA A 54 -4.41 18.67 11.98
N PRO A 55 -5.48 19.18 12.63
CA PRO A 55 -6.85 18.64 12.52
C PRO A 55 -7.42 18.53 11.09
N ASN A 56 -6.70 19.06 10.10
CA ASN A 56 -7.03 19.17 8.69
C ASN A 56 -5.92 18.63 7.77
N ASP A 57 -4.92 17.90 8.28
CA ASP A 57 -4.03 17.12 7.44
C ASP A 57 -4.74 15.83 7.00
N ASN A 58 -5.33 15.91 5.82
CA ASN A 58 -6.16 14.91 5.17
C ASN A 58 -5.39 14.06 4.15
N ILE A 59 -4.06 14.19 4.06
CA ILE A 59 -3.24 13.25 3.30
C ILE A 59 -3.07 11.99 4.16
N GLN A 60 -4.04 11.11 4.01
CA GLN A 60 -3.92 9.75 4.48
C GLN A 60 -2.86 9.03 3.67
N ARG A 61 -1.75 8.71 4.31
CA ARG A 61 -0.87 7.66 3.83
C ARG A 61 -1.64 6.38 4.10
N SER A 62 -2.07 5.69 3.06
CA SER A 62 -2.68 4.38 3.27
C SER A 62 -1.66 3.51 3.99
N THR A 63 -2.05 2.94 5.12
CA THR A 63 -1.20 2.04 5.94
C THR A 63 -1.82 0.65 6.00
N SER A 64 -2.91 0.43 5.27
CA SER A 64 -3.58 -0.86 5.12
C SER A 64 -3.15 -1.57 3.84
N ARG A 65 -3.26 -2.89 3.88
CA ARG A 65 -3.16 -3.77 2.72
C ARG A 65 -4.44 -3.72 1.89
N SER A 66 -4.31 -3.94 0.60
CA SER A 66 -5.41 -4.25 -0.31
C SER A 66 -5.86 -5.70 -0.11
N ARG A 67 -7.13 -5.93 -0.41
CA ARG A 67 -7.80 -7.23 -0.30
C ARG A 67 -8.70 -7.42 -1.52
N ASP A 68 -9.12 -8.65 -1.77
CA ASP A 68 -10.12 -8.95 -2.79
C ASP A 68 -11.47 -8.37 -2.35
N VAL A 69 -11.98 -7.37 -3.07
CA VAL A 69 -13.28 -6.74 -2.81
C VAL A 69 -14.31 -7.23 -3.83
N THR A 70 -13.87 -7.83 -4.93
CA THR A 70 -14.75 -8.28 -6.01
C THR A 70 -15.17 -9.74 -5.89
N GLY A 71 -14.48 -10.52 -5.06
CA GLY A 71 -14.65 -11.96 -4.91
C GLY A 71 -14.03 -12.77 -6.05
N ASP A 72 -13.04 -12.20 -6.76
CA ASP A 72 -12.37 -12.84 -7.90
C ASP A 72 -11.00 -13.46 -7.57
N ALA A 73 -10.68 -13.53 -6.28
CA ALA A 73 -9.45 -14.04 -5.67
C ALA A 73 -8.19 -13.21 -5.95
N TRP A 74 -8.33 -11.99 -6.47
CA TRP A 74 -7.22 -11.05 -6.61
C TRP A 74 -7.44 -9.80 -5.77
N PRO A 75 -6.39 -9.23 -5.17
CA PRO A 75 -6.55 -8.01 -4.39
C PRO A 75 -6.86 -6.81 -5.29
N ASP A 76 -7.90 -6.07 -4.92
CA ASP A 76 -8.39 -4.89 -5.64
C ASP A 76 -7.93 -3.60 -4.98
N ILE A 77 -7.95 -2.50 -5.73
CA ILE A 77 -7.63 -1.18 -5.18
C ILE A 77 -8.89 -0.37 -4.92
N VAL A 78 -9.09 0.04 -3.67
CA VAL A 78 -10.03 1.08 -3.26
C VAL A 78 -9.31 2.42 -3.20
N ALA A 79 -9.77 3.39 -4.00
CA ALA A 79 -9.19 4.73 -4.01
C ALA A 79 -10.25 5.80 -3.81
N ARG A 80 -9.87 6.88 -3.13
CA ARG A 80 -10.73 8.05 -2.93
C ARG A 80 -10.31 9.22 -3.79
N GLU A 81 -11.25 9.76 -4.55
CA GLU A 81 -11.15 11.02 -5.28
C GLU A 81 -11.89 12.11 -4.48
N PRO A 82 -11.18 12.91 -3.65
CA PRO A 82 -11.81 13.90 -2.77
C PRO A 82 -12.47 15.06 -3.51
N GLY A 83 -12.03 15.34 -4.75
CA GLY A 83 -12.47 16.49 -5.54
C GLY A 83 -13.87 16.39 -6.15
N ILE A 84 -14.51 15.21 -6.10
CA ILE A 84 -15.80 14.96 -6.75
C ILE A 84 -16.78 14.36 -5.74
N ASN A 85 -18.03 14.85 -5.75
CA ASN A 85 -19.15 14.37 -4.91
C ASN A 85 -18.80 14.25 -3.42
N SER A 86 -18.05 15.21 -2.90
CA SER A 86 -17.58 15.23 -1.50
C SER A 86 -16.82 13.94 -1.10
N GLY A 87 -16.02 13.39 -2.02
CA GLY A 87 -15.26 12.17 -1.83
C GLY A 87 -15.92 10.99 -2.53
N THR A 88 -15.48 10.73 -3.76
CA THR A 88 -15.93 9.56 -4.53
C THR A 88 -15.01 8.39 -4.23
N LEU A 89 -15.57 7.23 -3.87
CA LEU A 89 -14.81 5.98 -3.79
C LEU A 89 -14.93 5.19 -5.08
N TRP A 90 -13.78 4.71 -5.53
CA TRP A 90 -13.59 3.91 -6.72
C TRP A 90 -12.97 2.57 -6.34
N VAL A 91 -13.45 1.49 -6.95
CA VAL A 91 -12.74 0.20 -6.98
C VAL A 91 -12.09 0.01 -8.34
N TYR A 92 -10.81 -0.29 -8.35
CA TYR A 92 -10.00 -0.66 -9.51
C TYR A 92 -9.73 -2.15 -9.40
N ARG A 93 -10.53 -2.92 -10.14
CA ARG A 93 -10.48 -4.38 -10.08
C ARG A 93 -9.20 -4.91 -10.71
N HIS A 94 -8.55 -5.87 -10.06
CA HIS A 94 -7.40 -6.57 -10.63
C HIS A 94 -7.81 -7.44 -11.84
N THR A 95 -7.01 -7.48 -12.89
CA THR A 95 -7.37 -8.21 -14.13
C THR A 95 -7.00 -9.69 -14.11
N GLY A 96 -6.43 -10.17 -13.00
CA GLY A 96 -5.84 -11.50 -12.86
C GLY A 96 -4.43 -11.62 -13.43
N SER A 97 -3.81 -10.49 -13.84
CA SER A 97 -2.45 -10.47 -14.35
C SER A 97 -1.74 -9.17 -13.98
N PHE A 98 -0.57 -9.29 -13.35
CA PHE A 98 0.33 -8.17 -13.13
C PHE A 98 1.01 -7.75 -14.45
N SER A 99 0.52 -6.70 -15.10
CA SER A 99 0.95 -6.28 -16.44
C SER A 99 0.98 -4.76 -16.61
N GLY A 100 1.71 -4.09 -15.71
CA GLY A 100 1.91 -2.64 -15.75
C GLY A 100 0.59 -1.87 -15.77
N THR A 101 0.36 -1.04 -16.78
CA THR A 101 -0.86 -0.22 -16.88
C THR A 101 -2.13 -1.02 -17.16
N SER A 102 -2.01 -2.32 -17.43
CA SER A 102 -3.16 -3.22 -17.64
C SER A 102 -3.46 -4.07 -16.39
N THR A 103 -2.71 -3.92 -15.30
CA THR A 103 -2.94 -4.67 -14.04
C THR A 103 -4.36 -4.47 -13.52
N PHE A 104 -4.90 -3.26 -13.61
CA PHE A 104 -6.26 -2.94 -13.18
C PHE A 104 -7.19 -2.62 -14.36
N ALA A 105 -8.44 -3.04 -14.23
CA ALA A 105 -9.51 -2.66 -15.13
C ALA A 105 -9.95 -1.20 -14.92
N GLY A 106 -10.89 -0.74 -15.75
CA GLY A 106 -11.56 0.55 -15.54
C GLY A 106 -12.24 0.61 -14.17
N ARG A 107 -12.09 1.75 -13.49
CA ARG A 107 -12.63 1.96 -12.14
C ARG A 107 -14.16 1.91 -12.11
N VAL A 108 -14.69 1.40 -11.00
CA VAL A 108 -16.14 1.31 -10.72
C VAL A 108 -16.48 2.18 -9.52
N LEU A 109 -17.55 2.98 -9.64
CA LEU A 109 -18.05 3.81 -8.55
C LEU A 109 -18.66 2.93 -7.46
N VAL A 110 -18.16 3.02 -6.24
CA VAL A 110 -18.70 2.27 -5.09
C VAL A 110 -19.24 3.17 -3.97
N GLY A 111 -19.09 4.48 -4.07
CA GLY A 111 -19.77 5.41 -3.17
C GLY A 111 -19.37 6.87 -3.35
N THR A 112 -20.11 7.76 -2.67
CA THR A 112 -19.88 9.21 -2.63
C THR A 112 -19.98 9.72 -1.20
N GLY A 113 -19.54 10.97 -0.94
CA GLY A 113 -19.60 11.56 0.40
C GLY A 113 -18.50 11.10 1.38
N TRP A 114 -17.43 10.47 0.87
CA TRP A 114 -16.39 9.86 1.71
C TRP A 114 -15.38 10.84 2.32
N ASN A 115 -15.46 12.15 2.04
CA ASN A 115 -14.64 13.17 2.69
C ASN A 115 -14.95 13.32 4.20
N GLY A 116 -16.08 12.76 4.67
CA GLY A 116 -16.41 12.68 6.09
C GLY A 116 -15.52 11.69 6.89
N HIS A 117 -14.70 10.90 6.21
CA HIS A 117 -13.82 9.90 6.81
C HIS A 117 -12.36 10.31 6.67
N ASN A 118 -11.59 10.21 7.75
CA ASN A 118 -10.15 10.49 7.77
C ASN A 118 -9.33 9.20 7.90
N TRP A 119 -9.97 8.04 7.80
CA TRP A 119 -9.38 6.73 7.55
C TRP A 119 -10.32 5.79 6.83
N ILE A 120 -9.80 5.05 5.85
CA ILE A 120 -10.47 4.00 5.09
C ILE A 120 -9.47 2.87 4.89
N GLY A 121 -9.89 1.63 5.15
CA GLY A 121 -9.13 0.41 4.91
C GLY A 121 -10.05 -0.72 4.46
N VAL A 122 -9.48 -1.81 3.97
CA VAL A 122 -10.22 -3.03 3.61
C VAL A 122 -9.66 -4.21 4.39
N ALA A 123 -10.55 -5.08 4.86
CA ALA A 123 -10.21 -6.29 5.61
C ALA A 123 -11.42 -7.21 5.69
N GLU A 124 -11.19 -8.48 5.98
CA GLU A 124 -12.29 -9.39 6.32
C GLU A 124 -12.57 -9.32 7.82
N VAL A 125 -13.68 -8.67 8.21
CA VAL A 125 -14.03 -8.41 9.63
C VAL A 125 -15.35 -9.05 10.00
N THR A 126 -16.26 -9.24 9.06
CA THR A 126 -17.53 -9.90 9.34
C THR A 126 -17.42 -11.41 9.44
N GLY A 127 -16.35 -11.99 8.86
CA GLY A 127 -15.91 -13.36 9.10
C GLY A 127 -16.94 -14.39 8.66
N ASP A 128 -17.40 -14.30 7.42
CA ASP A 128 -18.33 -15.27 6.83
C ASP A 128 -17.62 -16.54 6.30
N THR A 129 -16.29 -16.59 6.27
CA THR A 129 -15.50 -17.80 6.00
C THR A 129 -14.96 -18.44 7.28
N GLN A 130 -15.43 -19.65 7.58
CA GLN A 130 -14.71 -20.54 8.49
C GLN A 130 -13.62 -21.24 7.67
N ASP A 131 -12.37 -20.95 8.01
CA ASP A 131 -11.16 -21.56 7.45
C ASP A 131 -10.82 -21.10 6.00
N PRO A 132 -9.89 -20.14 5.87
CA PRO A 132 -9.43 -19.64 4.56
C PRO A 132 -8.66 -20.69 3.75
N GLU A 133 -8.17 -21.77 4.38
CA GLU A 133 -7.51 -22.87 3.66
C GLU A 133 -8.52 -23.81 2.97
N LEU A 134 -9.80 -23.78 3.38
CA LEU A 134 -10.83 -24.73 2.92
C LEU A 134 -12.00 -24.09 2.17
N THR A 135 -12.13 -22.75 2.22
CA THR A 135 -13.17 -22.00 1.49
C THR A 135 -12.55 -20.83 0.76
N PRO A 136 -13.05 -20.45 -0.45
CA PRO A 136 -12.64 -19.20 -1.07
C PRO A 136 -12.88 -18.06 -0.09
N GLU A 137 -11.86 -17.22 0.10
CA GLU A 137 -11.97 -16.03 0.95
C GLU A 137 -13.16 -15.19 0.51
N ALA A 138 -13.93 -14.72 1.48
CA ALA A 138 -15.00 -13.82 1.18
C ALA A 138 -14.46 -12.46 0.72
N PRO A 139 -15.25 -11.73 -0.07
CA PRO A 139 -14.83 -10.40 -0.48
C PRO A 139 -14.79 -9.48 0.74
N ALA A 140 -13.67 -8.79 0.90
CA ALA A 140 -13.36 -8.00 2.07
C ALA A 140 -14.37 -6.88 2.32
N ASP A 141 -14.57 -6.58 3.61
CA ASP A 141 -15.32 -5.45 4.10
C ASP A 141 -14.57 -4.13 3.92
N LEU A 142 -15.32 -3.02 3.95
CA LEU A 142 -14.75 -1.69 4.02
C LEU A 142 -14.83 -1.15 5.45
N LEU A 143 -13.71 -0.66 5.99
CA LEU A 143 -13.70 0.02 7.27
C LEU A 143 -13.45 1.50 7.06
N ALA A 144 -14.04 2.33 7.90
CA ALA A 144 -13.75 3.76 7.90
C ALA A 144 -13.83 4.39 9.28
N ARG A 145 -12.92 5.35 9.53
CA ARG A 145 -12.93 6.22 10.71
C ARG A 145 -13.59 7.53 10.35
N ARG A 146 -14.70 7.84 11.00
CA ARG A 146 -15.42 9.09 10.82
C ARG A 146 -14.64 10.23 11.46
N ALA A 147 -14.36 11.27 10.68
CA ALA A 147 -13.46 12.34 11.09
C ALA A 147 -14.03 13.18 12.25
N SER A 148 -15.36 13.38 12.28
CA SER A 148 -16.02 14.29 13.22
C SER A 148 -15.95 13.85 14.68
N ASP A 149 -15.92 12.55 14.94
CA ASP A 149 -16.02 11.98 16.30
C ASP A 149 -15.11 10.77 16.54
N GLY A 150 -14.39 10.29 15.53
CA GLY A 150 -13.53 9.13 15.64
C GLY A 150 -14.30 7.82 15.83
N ALA A 151 -15.57 7.77 15.41
CA ALA A 151 -16.29 6.51 15.28
C ALA A 151 -15.58 5.62 14.23
N LEU A 152 -15.28 4.38 14.59
CA LEU A 152 -14.80 3.37 13.66
C LEU A 152 -15.98 2.50 13.23
N LEU A 153 -16.17 2.41 11.92
CA LEU A 153 -17.32 1.78 11.28
C LEU A 153 -16.82 0.67 10.36
N VAL A 154 -17.50 -0.47 10.39
CA VAL A 154 -17.41 -1.50 9.34
C VAL A 154 -18.61 -1.30 8.43
N TYR A 155 -18.38 -1.35 7.14
CA TYR A 155 -19.38 -1.38 6.08
C TYR A 155 -19.34 -2.79 5.50
N PRO A 156 -20.18 -3.72 6.01
CA PRO A 156 -20.09 -5.11 5.62
C PRO A 156 -20.25 -5.29 4.11
N HIS A 157 -19.47 -6.17 3.51
CA HIS A 157 -19.63 -6.52 2.12
C HIS A 157 -21.01 -7.17 1.90
N SER A 158 -21.65 -6.86 0.77
CA SER A 158 -23.00 -7.34 0.48
C SER A 158 -23.03 -8.83 0.10
N GLY A 159 -21.87 -9.40 -0.23
CA GLY A 159 -21.67 -10.69 -0.90
C GLY A 159 -21.63 -10.55 -2.44
N THR A 160 -21.77 -9.35 -2.99
CA THR A 160 -21.70 -9.11 -4.44
C THR A 160 -21.11 -7.73 -4.73
N PHE A 161 -20.11 -7.69 -5.60
CA PHE A 161 -19.59 -6.44 -6.13
C PHE A 161 -20.57 -5.81 -7.13
N ASN A 162 -21.30 -4.79 -6.69
CA ASN A 162 -22.40 -4.17 -7.44
C ASN A 162 -22.42 -2.64 -7.30
N GLY A 163 -21.28 -2.02 -7.64
CA GLY A 163 -21.13 -0.56 -7.62
C GLY A 163 -21.47 0.04 -6.26
N THR A 164 -22.38 1.03 -6.22
CA THR A 164 -22.76 1.69 -4.96
C THR A 164 -23.57 0.82 -4.01
N SER A 165 -23.92 -0.42 -4.40
CA SER A 165 -24.59 -1.41 -3.55
C SER A 165 -23.65 -2.51 -3.04
N THR A 166 -22.34 -2.39 -3.29
CA THR A 166 -21.33 -3.35 -2.80
C THR A 166 -21.33 -3.45 -1.27
N TRP A 167 -21.56 -2.34 -0.57
CA TRP A 167 -21.50 -2.26 0.89
C TRP A 167 -22.89 -2.18 1.52
N ARG A 168 -23.08 -2.87 2.65
CA ARG A 168 -24.29 -2.78 3.50
C ARG A 168 -24.22 -1.54 4.40
N SER A 169 -25.30 -1.32 5.16
CA SER A 169 -25.34 -0.24 6.17
C SER A 169 -24.21 -0.42 7.20
N PRO A 170 -23.54 0.68 7.59
CA PRO A 170 -22.38 0.58 8.47
C PRO A 170 -22.77 0.20 9.89
N VAL A 171 -21.89 -0.55 10.55
CA VAL A 171 -21.97 -0.96 11.95
C VAL A 171 -20.85 -0.27 12.72
N LEU A 172 -21.21 0.35 13.85
CA LEU A 172 -20.25 0.94 14.77
C LEU A 172 -19.48 -0.16 15.50
N ILE A 173 -18.16 -0.17 15.35
CA ILE A 173 -17.25 -1.11 16.02
C ILE A 173 -16.37 -0.46 17.08
N GLY A 174 -16.38 0.87 17.19
CA GLY A 174 -15.77 1.56 18.32
C GLY A 174 -15.81 3.07 18.23
N GLN A 175 -15.37 3.75 19.28
CA GLN A 175 -15.34 5.20 19.39
C GLN A 175 -13.96 5.70 19.82
N GLY A 176 -13.68 6.99 19.60
CA GLY A 176 -12.43 7.62 20.06
C GLY A 176 -11.20 7.28 19.24
N TRP A 177 -11.35 6.68 18.05
CA TRP A 177 -10.24 6.24 17.21
C TRP A 177 -9.43 7.37 16.58
N ASN A 178 -9.90 8.62 16.70
CA ASN A 178 -9.11 9.82 16.38
C ASN A 178 -7.92 10.02 17.35
N GLY A 179 -7.85 9.26 18.44
CA GLY A 179 -6.67 9.22 19.32
C GLY A 179 -5.45 8.53 18.69
N PHE A 180 -5.62 7.79 17.59
CA PHE A 180 -4.56 7.06 16.91
C PHE A 180 -4.16 7.74 15.60
N SER A 181 -2.85 7.89 15.38
CA SER A 181 -2.29 8.50 14.18
C SER A 181 -2.29 7.55 12.99
N GLU A 182 -2.17 6.24 13.22
CA GLU A 182 -2.18 5.21 12.17
C GLU A 182 -3.04 4.02 12.61
N LEU A 183 -3.74 3.42 11.63
CA LEU A 183 -4.51 2.19 11.76
C LEU A 183 -4.08 1.24 10.65
N ILE A 184 -3.84 -0.01 10.99
CA ILE A 184 -3.40 -1.07 10.07
C ILE A 184 -4.30 -2.27 10.34
N LEU A 185 -4.70 -2.96 9.27
CA LEU A 185 -5.52 -4.16 9.30
C LEU A 185 -4.67 -5.35 8.88
N ALA A 186 -4.61 -6.37 9.72
CA ALA A 186 -3.93 -7.64 9.45
C ALA A 186 -4.28 -8.66 10.54
N ASP A 187 -4.28 -9.95 10.21
CA ASP A 187 -4.37 -11.05 11.18
C ASP A 187 -3.05 -11.22 11.97
N VAL A 188 -2.85 -10.39 12.98
CA VAL A 188 -1.65 -10.38 13.84
C VAL A 188 -1.68 -11.55 14.83
N THR A 189 -2.87 -12.03 15.20
CA THR A 189 -3.01 -13.18 16.08
C THR A 189 -2.87 -14.53 15.39
N ALA A 190 -2.80 -14.54 14.06
CA ALA A 190 -2.72 -15.73 13.22
C ALA A 190 -3.90 -16.68 13.46
N ASP A 191 -5.09 -16.12 13.66
CA ASP A 191 -6.30 -16.87 13.97
C ASP A 191 -7.37 -16.86 12.88
N GLY A 192 -7.01 -16.32 11.71
CA GLY A 192 -7.84 -16.24 10.50
C GLY A 192 -8.73 -15.01 10.44
N PHE A 193 -8.64 -14.10 11.41
CA PHE A 193 -9.44 -12.87 11.43
C PHE A 193 -8.55 -11.64 11.45
N ASP A 194 -8.84 -10.66 10.60
CA ASP A 194 -8.06 -9.41 10.59
C ASP A 194 -8.25 -8.64 11.90
N ASP A 195 -7.14 -8.34 12.55
CA ASP A 195 -7.05 -7.49 13.74
C ASP A 195 -6.85 -6.02 13.37
N ILE A 196 -6.91 -5.13 14.37
CA ILE A 196 -6.50 -3.73 14.19
C ILE A 196 -5.23 -3.45 14.99
N LEU A 197 -4.18 -3.00 14.29
CA LEU A 197 -3.08 -2.30 14.93
C LEU A 197 -3.35 -0.79 14.92
N ALA A 198 -3.18 -0.15 16.06
CA ALA A 198 -3.40 1.27 16.24
C ALA A 198 -2.21 1.94 16.92
N TYR A 199 -1.63 2.93 16.25
CA TYR A 199 -0.46 3.65 16.74
C TYR A 199 -0.88 4.99 17.35
N ASP A 200 -0.50 5.24 18.60
CA ASP A 200 -0.86 6.46 19.34
C ASP A 200 0.18 7.59 19.24
N GLY A 201 1.23 7.40 18.42
CA GLY A 201 2.37 8.32 18.32
C GLY A 201 3.53 7.98 19.27
N SER A 202 3.36 6.98 20.14
CA SER A 202 4.41 6.49 21.05
C SER A 202 4.39 4.98 21.23
N ASN A 203 3.23 4.34 21.11
CA ASN A 203 3.03 2.91 21.27
C ASN A 203 2.09 2.38 20.18
N LEU A 204 2.37 1.15 19.77
CA LEU A 204 1.50 0.34 18.93
C LEU A 204 0.68 -0.60 19.82
N TRP A 205 -0.63 -0.58 19.60
CA TRP A 205 -1.60 -1.44 20.27
C TRP A 205 -2.26 -2.35 19.25
N ALA A 206 -2.34 -3.65 19.55
CA ALA A 206 -3.18 -4.57 18.80
C ALA A 206 -4.55 -4.66 19.47
N TYR A 207 -5.61 -4.65 18.69
CA TYR A 207 -6.98 -4.96 19.08
C TYR A 207 -7.34 -6.27 18.38
N PRO A 208 -7.17 -7.42 19.08
CA PRO A 208 -7.46 -8.71 18.48
C PRO A 208 -8.93 -8.84 18.11
N HIS A 209 -9.23 -9.47 16.99
CA HIS A 209 -10.60 -9.80 16.61
C HIS A 209 -11.17 -10.83 17.61
N SER A 210 -12.45 -10.68 17.97
CA SER A 210 -13.12 -11.60 18.90
C SER A 210 -13.62 -12.89 18.25
N ARG A 211 -13.37 -13.05 16.93
CA ARG A 211 -13.97 -14.08 16.05
C ARG A 211 -15.48 -13.97 15.94
N THR A 212 -16.03 -12.82 16.29
CA THR A 212 -17.46 -12.56 16.19
C THR A 212 -17.67 -11.09 15.88
N PHE A 213 -18.28 -10.82 14.73
CA PHE A 213 -18.71 -9.48 14.39
C PHE A 213 -19.95 -9.07 15.20
N ASN A 214 -19.76 -8.22 16.21
CA ASN A 214 -20.80 -7.84 17.17
C ASN A 214 -20.68 -6.38 17.63
N GLY A 215 -20.70 -5.47 16.64
CA GLY A 215 -20.63 -4.03 16.88
C GLY A 215 -19.41 -3.65 17.72
N VAL A 216 -19.61 -2.89 18.80
CA VAL A 216 -18.51 -2.42 19.66
C VAL A 216 -17.79 -3.53 20.42
N ASN A 217 -18.27 -4.77 20.37
CA ASN A 217 -17.62 -5.94 20.96
C ASN A 217 -16.87 -6.80 19.92
N THR A 218 -16.78 -6.35 18.66
CA THR A 218 -16.07 -7.09 17.60
C THR A 218 -14.60 -7.34 17.95
N PHE A 219 -13.94 -6.42 18.65
CA PHE A 219 -12.54 -6.54 19.05
C PHE A 219 -12.38 -6.71 20.56
N LEU A 220 -11.40 -7.52 20.95
CA LEU A 220 -10.98 -7.77 22.32
C LEU A 220 -10.26 -6.55 22.92
N PRO A 221 -10.06 -6.51 24.26
CA PRO A 221 -9.23 -5.50 24.89
C PRO A 221 -7.83 -5.44 24.26
N ARG A 222 -7.35 -4.22 24.01
CA ARG A 222 -6.08 -4.01 23.33
C ARG A 222 -4.88 -4.56 24.11
N VAL A 223 -3.88 -5.03 23.38
CA VAL A 223 -2.59 -5.48 23.89
C VAL A 223 -1.50 -4.52 23.40
N HIS A 224 -0.58 -4.14 24.28
CA HIS A 224 0.58 -3.35 23.89
C HIS A 224 1.60 -4.24 23.18
N VAL A 225 1.95 -3.88 21.94
CA VAL A 225 2.79 -4.74 21.09
C VAL A 225 4.09 -4.11 20.63
N ARG A 226 4.24 -2.79 20.73
CA ARG A 226 5.51 -2.12 20.44
C ARG A 226 5.57 -0.73 21.06
N SER A 227 6.74 -0.36 21.57
CA SER A 227 7.03 1.01 22.02
C SER A 227 7.93 1.77 21.03
N GLY A 228 7.85 3.09 21.07
CA GLY A 228 8.76 4.01 20.41
C GLY A 228 8.19 4.68 19.16
N SER A 229 8.85 5.77 18.77
CA SER A 229 8.53 6.47 17.53
C SER A 229 8.97 5.63 16.34
N ILE A 230 8.04 5.38 15.46
CA ILE A 230 8.21 4.60 14.24
C ILE A 230 7.79 5.45 13.05
N GLY A 231 8.36 5.15 11.87
CA GLY A 231 8.02 5.82 10.61
C GLY A 231 6.60 5.46 10.17
N TRP A 232 6.35 5.42 8.86
CA TRP A 232 5.08 4.87 8.37
C TRP A 232 5.05 3.38 8.67
N LEU A 233 4.02 2.92 9.38
CA LEU A 233 3.86 1.52 9.73
C LEU A 233 2.92 0.81 8.79
N LEU A 234 3.28 -0.42 8.45
CA LEU A 234 2.43 -1.35 7.71
C LEU A 234 2.63 -2.76 8.27
N ALA A 235 1.69 -3.65 7.97
CA ALA A 235 1.75 -5.06 8.33
C ALA A 235 1.52 -5.90 7.07
N THR A 236 2.32 -6.95 6.87
CA THR A 236 2.34 -7.71 5.61
C THR A 236 2.78 -9.15 5.78
N GLU A 237 2.30 -10.05 4.93
CA GLU A 237 2.69 -11.46 4.90
C GLU A 237 4.01 -11.70 4.12
N TRP A 238 5.05 -10.89 4.36
CA TRP A 238 6.36 -11.06 3.69
C TRP A 238 7.19 -12.24 4.20
N HIS A 239 6.90 -12.71 5.42
CA HIS A 239 7.60 -13.83 6.01
C HIS A 239 6.65 -14.74 6.81
N ARG A 240 6.42 -15.96 6.30
CA ARG A 240 5.48 -16.96 6.86
C ARG A 240 4.03 -16.42 6.84
N ASP A 241 3.09 -17.27 7.25
CA ASP A 241 1.65 -17.03 7.18
C ASP A 241 1.13 -16.00 8.21
N THR A 242 1.99 -15.10 8.71
CA THR A 242 1.66 -14.11 9.75
C THR A 242 2.28 -12.75 9.42
N PRO A 243 1.64 -11.62 9.75
CA PRO A 243 2.05 -10.32 9.25
C PRO A 243 3.30 -9.77 9.96
N ASP A 244 4.36 -9.59 9.19
CA ASP A 244 5.56 -8.83 9.56
C ASP A 244 5.27 -7.34 9.68
N LEU A 245 5.96 -6.68 10.62
CA LEU A 245 5.82 -5.25 10.86
C LEU A 245 6.86 -4.46 10.08
N ILE A 246 6.41 -3.66 9.12
CA ILE A 246 7.24 -2.77 8.34
C ILE A 246 7.27 -1.39 8.99
N SER A 247 8.44 -0.74 8.96
CA SER A 247 8.52 0.71 9.15
C SER A 247 9.27 1.36 8.00
N ASN A 248 8.72 2.46 7.45
CA ASN A 248 9.39 3.27 6.44
C ASN A 248 9.67 4.68 6.95
N SER A 249 10.94 5.09 6.86
CA SER A 249 11.36 6.47 7.13
C SER A 249 11.04 7.36 5.92
N PHE A 250 10.11 8.30 6.08
CA PHE A 250 9.77 9.24 5.01
C PHE A 250 10.95 10.13 4.59
N ALA A 251 11.86 10.45 5.52
CA ALA A 251 13.00 11.31 5.23
C ALA A 251 14.07 10.60 4.39
N THR A 252 14.32 9.32 4.65
CA THR A 252 15.44 8.58 4.05
C THR A 252 15.00 7.51 3.06
N GLY A 253 13.71 7.15 3.04
CA GLY A 253 13.19 5.97 2.33
C GLY A 253 13.80 4.65 2.81
N THR A 254 14.33 4.64 4.04
CA THR A 254 14.79 3.41 4.68
C THR A 254 13.57 2.65 5.14
N MET A 255 13.38 1.46 4.57
CA MET A 255 12.32 0.54 4.97
C MET A 255 12.94 -0.63 5.73
N THR A 256 12.38 -0.93 6.89
CA THR A 256 12.82 -2.03 7.75
C THR A 256 11.67 -2.98 8.03
N VAL A 257 12.00 -4.26 8.16
CA VAL A 257 11.04 -5.33 8.46
C VAL A 257 11.41 -5.96 9.78
N ALA A 258 10.47 -6.00 10.72
CA ALA A 258 10.55 -6.80 11.93
C ALA A 258 9.68 -8.05 11.74
N ARG A 259 10.33 -9.22 11.72
CA ARG A 259 9.62 -10.48 11.49
C ARG A 259 8.61 -10.79 12.59
N HIS A 260 7.45 -11.32 12.25
CA HIS A 260 6.52 -11.88 13.21
C HIS A 260 7.10 -13.14 13.86
N LEU A 261 6.89 -13.34 15.16
CA LEU A 261 7.43 -14.48 15.91
C LEU A 261 6.49 -15.68 15.95
N ARG A 262 5.34 -15.60 15.29
CA ARG A 262 4.20 -16.56 15.26
C ARG A 262 3.35 -16.61 16.52
N ASP A 263 3.87 -16.14 17.64
CA ASP A 263 3.12 -16.02 18.87
C ASP A 263 2.69 -14.56 19.07
N PHE A 264 1.39 -14.34 19.26
CA PHE A 264 0.88 -13.06 19.71
C PHE A 264 1.12 -12.90 21.22
N ASP A 265 2.27 -12.34 21.58
CA ASP A 265 2.75 -12.19 22.96
C ASP A 265 3.20 -10.75 23.25
N GLY A 266 2.27 -9.80 23.15
CA GLY A 266 2.51 -8.40 23.48
C GLY A 266 3.74 -7.85 22.75
N THR A 267 4.71 -7.31 23.48
CA THR A 267 5.93 -6.73 22.89
C THR A 267 6.88 -7.75 22.26
N ASN A 268 6.63 -9.05 22.44
CA ASN A 268 7.39 -10.13 21.79
C ASN A 268 6.73 -10.63 20.50
N THR A 269 5.60 -10.03 20.06
CA THR A 269 4.90 -10.43 18.83
C THR A 269 5.81 -10.37 17.59
N TRP A 270 6.69 -9.36 17.51
CA TRP A 270 7.72 -9.26 16.48
C TRP A 270 9.12 -9.34 17.05
N ALA A 271 10.09 -9.69 16.21
CA ALA A 271 11.49 -9.66 16.59
C ALA A 271 11.92 -8.24 17.01
N GLY A 272 12.70 -8.16 18.09
CA GLY A 272 13.29 -6.90 18.55
C GLY A 272 14.35 -6.31 17.60
N THR A 273 14.77 -7.08 16.58
CA THR A 273 15.67 -6.65 15.51
C THR A 273 14.94 -6.56 14.19
N SER A 274 15.28 -5.57 13.38
CA SER A 274 14.73 -5.41 12.03
C SER A 274 15.81 -5.59 10.96
N THR A 275 15.39 -5.92 9.74
CA THR A 275 16.23 -5.98 8.55
C THR A 275 15.90 -4.83 7.62
N ASP A 276 16.91 -4.11 7.14
CA ASP A 276 16.74 -3.09 6.10
C ASP A 276 16.45 -3.76 4.76
N VAL A 277 15.31 -3.43 4.15
CA VAL A 277 14.86 -4.00 2.86
C VAL A 277 14.90 -3.00 1.70
N ALA A 278 14.96 -1.71 2.02
CA ALA A 278 15.17 -0.65 1.04
C ALA A 278 15.85 0.57 1.69
N ALA A 279 16.53 1.36 0.87
CA ALA A 279 17.08 2.65 1.24
C ALA A 279 16.97 3.63 0.06
N GLY A 280 16.46 4.84 0.31
CA GLY A 280 16.31 5.87 -0.72
C GLY A 280 15.18 5.63 -1.74
N LEU A 281 14.43 4.52 -1.63
CA LEU A 281 13.41 4.13 -2.61
C LEU A 281 12.05 4.78 -2.31
N PHE A 282 11.63 4.72 -1.04
CA PHE A 282 10.30 5.15 -0.59
C PHE A 282 10.36 6.47 0.18
N THR A 283 11.08 7.44 -0.37
CA THR A 283 11.26 8.74 0.28
C THR A 283 10.10 9.68 -0.02
N GLY A 284 9.81 10.53 0.96
CA GLY A 284 8.82 11.57 0.85
C GLY A 284 9.12 12.71 -0.09
N SER A 285 10.34 12.81 -0.62
CA SER A 285 10.59 13.72 -1.72
C SER A 285 9.91 13.22 -3.01
N PHE A 286 9.73 11.92 -3.16
CA PHE A 286 9.20 11.28 -4.37
C PHE A 286 7.75 10.83 -4.25
N ILE A 287 7.34 10.33 -3.07
CA ILE A 287 6.02 9.72 -2.89
C ILE A 287 5.15 10.52 -1.92
N ASN A 288 3.83 10.44 -2.12
CA ASN A 288 2.83 10.98 -1.19
C ASN A 288 1.99 9.88 -0.54
N LEU A 289 1.92 8.70 -1.16
CA LEU A 289 1.19 7.52 -0.67
C LEU A 289 2.05 6.28 -0.81
N LEU A 290 1.85 5.34 0.10
CA LEU A 290 2.29 3.95 0.03
C LEU A 290 1.05 3.08 0.34
N SER A 291 0.99 1.87 -0.19
CA SER A 291 0.02 0.82 0.14
C SER A 291 0.66 -0.54 -0.11
N LEU A 292 0.04 -1.60 0.40
CA LEU A 292 0.48 -2.99 0.20
C LEU A 292 -0.57 -3.77 -0.57
N SER A 293 -0.17 -4.68 -1.45
CA SER A 293 -1.07 -5.59 -2.15
C SER A 293 -0.27 -6.68 -2.88
N ASP A 294 -0.62 -7.96 -2.76
CA ASP A 294 -0.03 -9.02 -3.60
C ASP A 294 -0.56 -8.93 -5.05
N LEU A 295 0.02 -8.02 -5.84
CA LEU A 295 -0.43 -7.76 -7.21
C LEU A 295 0.00 -8.84 -8.19
N ASN A 296 1.06 -9.59 -7.86
CA ASN A 296 1.63 -10.58 -8.77
C ASN A 296 1.27 -12.03 -8.40
N GLY A 297 0.57 -12.24 -7.28
CA GLY A 297 0.05 -13.53 -6.84
C GLY A 297 1.14 -14.47 -6.30
N ASN A 298 2.22 -13.92 -5.76
CA ASN A 298 3.32 -14.72 -5.20
C ASN A 298 3.12 -15.06 -3.71
N GLY A 299 2.01 -14.63 -3.11
CA GLY A 299 1.67 -14.84 -1.71
C GLY A 299 2.33 -13.84 -0.76
N THR A 300 2.93 -12.76 -1.27
CA THR A 300 3.54 -11.70 -0.46
C THR A 300 3.13 -10.35 -1.01
N ASP A 301 2.87 -9.37 -0.14
CA ASP A 301 2.41 -8.07 -0.64
C ASP A 301 3.50 -7.34 -1.44
N ASP A 302 3.13 -6.74 -2.56
CA ASP A 302 3.97 -5.77 -3.25
C ASP A 302 3.78 -4.38 -2.63
N VAL A 303 4.78 -3.51 -2.80
CA VAL A 303 4.66 -2.11 -2.38
C VAL A 303 4.12 -1.28 -3.52
N ILE A 304 2.94 -0.71 -3.33
CA ILE A 304 2.37 0.29 -4.23
C ILE A 304 2.74 1.67 -3.71
N VAL A 305 3.26 2.53 -4.58
CA VAL A 305 3.45 3.94 -4.26
C VAL A 305 2.77 4.82 -5.28
N ARG A 306 2.35 6.00 -4.81
CA ARG A 306 2.01 7.10 -5.70
C ARG A 306 3.07 8.19 -5.60
N SER A 307 3.69 8.48 -6.73
CA SER A 307 4.58 9.63 -6.85
C SER A 307 3.82 10.95 -6.68
N LYS A 308 4.55 12.03 -6.39
CA LYS A 308 3.97 13.38 -6.34
C LYS A 308 3.41 13.84 -7.69
N SER A 309 3.95 13.34 -8.79
CA SER A 309 3.45 13.62 -10.15
C SER A 309 2.21 12.79 -10.51
N GLY A 310 1.77 11.89 -9.63
CA GLY A 310 0.58 11.06 -9.85
C GLY A 310 0.82 9.80 -10.67
N THR A 311 2.07 9.33 -10.74
CA THR A 311 2.36 7.99 -11.26
C THR A 311 2.12 6.98 -10.14
N LEU A 312 1.31 5.94 -10.41
CA LEU A 312 1.15 4.79 -9.52
C LEU A 312 2.14 3.70 -9.96
N ILE A 313 2.95 3.22 -9.03
CA ILE A 313 4.06 2.29 -9.30
C ILE A 313 3.99 1.16 -8.29
N ALA A 314 4.07 -0.08 -8.76
CA ALA A 314 4.27 -1.26 -7.93
C ALA A 314 5.76 -1.61 -7.89
N TYR A 315 6.23 -1.98 -6.71
CA TYR A 315 7.54 -2.55 -6.46
C TYR A 315 7.33 -4.00 -6.00
N PRO A 316 7.52 -4.98 -6.90
CA PRO A 316 7.31 -6.37 -6.57
C PRO A 316 8.22 -6.81 -5.41
N PHE A 317 7.65 -7.42 -4.37
CA PHE A 317 8.45 -7.97 -3.29
C PHE A 317 9.03 -9.32 -3.69
N MET A 318 10.33 -9.52 -3.47
CA MET A 318 11.07 -10.71 -3.88
C MET A 318 11.57 -11.54 -2.69
N GLY A 319 11.12 -11.21 -1.48
CA GLY A 319 11.62 -11.78 -0.24
C GLY A 319 12.67 -10.89 0.43
N VAL A 320 12.84 -11.08 1.74
CA VAL A 320 13.82 -10.32 2.54
C VAL A 320 15.24 -10.71 2.15
N ASN A 321 15.93 -9.82 1.41
CA ASN A 321 17.31 -9.99 0.95
C ASN A 321 18.11 -8.68 1.01
N GLY A 322 18.08 -8.03 2.18
CA GLY A 322 18.70 -6.72 2.37
C GLY A 322 18.14 -5.69 1.38
N LEU A 323 19.00 -4.82 0.84
CA LEU A 323 18.58 -3.78 -0.12
C LEU A 323 18.13 -4.30 -1.50
N ASN A 324 18.19 -5.62 -1.74
CA ASN A 324 17.73 -6.28 -2.97
C ASN A 324 16.40 -7.03 -2.76
N SER A 325 15.55 -6.55 -1.84
CA SER A 325 14.27 -7.21 -1.52
C SER A 325 13.14 -6.89 -2.50
N PHE A 326 13.35 -5.97 -3.45
CA PHE A 326 12.36 -5.54 -4.43
C PHE A 326 12.87 -5.76 -5.86
N GLY A 327 11.94 -6.16 -6.74
CA GLY A 327 12.18 -6.33 -8.17
C GLY A 327 12.08 -5.04 -8.97
N GLU A 328 12.15 -5.20 -10.29
CA GLU A 328 11.96 -4.08 -11.23
C GLU A 328 10.57 -3.45 -11.05
N PRO A 329 10.48 -2.12 -10.87
CA PRO A 329 9.21 -1.45 -10.65
C PRO A 329 8.35 -1.44 -11.91
N ALA A 330 7.05 -1.64 -11.74
CA ALA A 330 6.06 -1.55 -12.82
C ALA A 330 5.18 -0.31 -12.64
N THR A 331 5.04 0.48 -13.70
CA THR A 331 4.05 1.58 -13.70
C THR A 331 2.65 1.01 -13.91
N LEU A 332 1.76 1.25 -12.94
CA LEU A 332 0.36 0.84 -12.98
C LEU A 332 -0.54 1.90 -13.62
N GLY A 333 -0.09 3.15 -13.67
CA GLY A 333 -0.81 4.21 -14.37
C GLY A 333 -0.32 5.61 -14.01
N THR A 334 -0.92 6.61 -14.64
CA THR A 334 -0.67 8.04 -14.40
C THR A 334 -1.98 8.76 -14.08
N GLY A 335 -1.91 9.99 -13.59
CA GLY A 335 -3.11 10.77 -13.23
C GLY A 335 -3.64 10.53 -11.81
N TRP A 336 -2.94 9.74 -11.00
CA TRP A 336 -3.36 9.36 -9.65
C TRP A 336 -3.22 10.48 -8.60
N GLN A 337 -2.66 11.64 -8.95
CA GLN A 337 -2.54 12.79 -8.05
C GLN A 337 -3.90 13.36 -7.62
N ILE A 338 -4.97 12.99 -8.33
CA ILE A 338 -6.34 13.34 -7.96
C ILE A 338 -6.87 12.53 -6.78
N MET A 339 -6.27 11.38 -6.49
CA MET A 339 -6.66 10.55 -5.35
C MET A 339 -5.97 11.04 -4.09
N ASP A 340 -6.56 10.88 -2.91
CA ASP A 340 -5.90 11.15 -1.62
C ASP A 340 -5.76 9.91 -0.75
N LEU A 341 -6.32 8.79 -1.20
CA LEU A 341 -6.27 7.48 -0.56
C LEU A 341 -6.21 6.39 -1.63
N VAL A 342 -5.40 5.36 -1.38
CA VAL A 342 -5.25 4.13 -2.17
C VAL A 342 -5.00 3.01 -1.19
N THR A 343 -5.95 2.12 -0.99
CA THR A 343 -5.84 0.90 -0.19
C THR A 343 -6.35 -0.27 -0.99
#